data_AF-A0A662YLY2-F1
#
_entry.id   AF-A0A662YLY2-F1
#
_cell.length_a   1.000
_cell.length_b   1.000
_cell.length_c   1.000
_cell.angle_alpha   90.00
_cell.angle_beta   90.00
_cell.angle_gamma   90.00
#
_symmetry.space_group_name_H-M   'P 1'
#
loop_
_entity.id
_entity.type
_entity.pdbx_description
1 polymer ?
#
loop_
_entity_poly.entity_id
_entity_poly.type
_entity_poly.pdbx_seq_one_letter_code
_entity_poly.pdbx_strand_id
1 'polypeptide(L)'
;MPFGCLALREGRNYNSLSEITDKYEIGQVLRAKEFCELCLAKDRQTNKVFGCKKFIKKDGRKVRKAAKNEIMILKMVKHPNILQLIDTFETKKEYFIIQELASGGDVFDWILDQGNYTERDASRVIKQVLEAVAYLHSLNIVHRNLKLENLMYYNHNNHNKVVLRDFYLSCFENGSITEPCGTPDLSGNPPYYDETEEENTDLHNRFIFCKIVAGEFEFDSPYWDDISPAAKALVCRLMEVDQLLRISAQDALCHECVPSNYPWVYSILRHVAEVLEYTKDEQLESLFQRTAWVFDEKYKRPGYGAYDAFKQAVSDPAILDCLDLTEEEKNVLIDNINRRLTPQAVKIRADIEVACYGYEGIDAVKEALRAGLSCSTEAMPIKINLIAPPRYVMTTMTLERTEGLSVLNQAMSAIKEKIEEKRGVFNIQMEAKVVTDTDETELARQLERLERENAEVDGDDDAEEMEAKAED
;
A
#
# COMPACT_ATOMS: atom_id res chain seq x y z
N MET A 1 15.04 -14.75 8.11
CA MET A 1 16.07 -14.91 7.07
C MET A 1 16.51 -13.51 6.62
N PRO A 2 17.55 -12.92 7.21
CA PRO A 2 17.91 -11.55 6.91
C PRO A 2 18.89 -11.51 5.73
N PHE A 3 18.52 -10.78 4.68
CA PHE A 3 19.36 -10.55 3.51
C PHE A 3 20.65 -9.84 3.91
N GLY A 4 21.75 -10.43 3.45
CA GLY A 4 23.10 -10.07 3.83
C GLY A 4 23.45 -8.61 3.58
N CYS A 5 24.04 -8.03 4.61
CA CYS A 5 24.81 -6.80 4.58
C CYS A 5 25.89 -6.87 3.50
N LEU A 6 25.75 -6.09 2.43
CA LEU A 6 26.91 -5.62 1.70
C LEU A 6 27.54 -4.51 2.55
N ALA A 7 28.62 -4.88 3.24
CA ALA A 7 29.46 -3.96 3.98
C ALA A 7 29.83 -2.76 3.11
N LEU A 8 29.63 -1.56 3.67
CA LEU A 8 30.23 -0.31 3.19
C LEU A 8 31.73 -0.54 3.00
N ARG A 9 32.19 -0.64 1.75
CA ARG A 9 33.62 -0.55 1.48
C ARG A 9 34.05 0.89 1.72
N GLU A 10 34.87 1.07 2.74
CA GLU A 10 35.47 2.32 3.16
C GLU A 10 36.17 3.05 1.98
N GLY A 11 35.88 4.34 1.87
CA GLY A 11 36.91 5.37 1.68
C GLY A 11 37.80 5.30 0.43
N ARG A 12 37.24 5.27 -0.78
CA ARG A 12 38.00 5.65 -1.99
C ARG A 12 37.41 6.91 -2.62
N ASN A 13 38.10 8.04 -2.45
CA ASN A 13 37.90 9.23 -3.26
C ASN A 13 38.58 8.97 -4.61
N TYR A 14 37.78 8.64 -5.63
CA TYR A 14 38.28 8.41 -6.98
C TYR A 14 38.45 9.74 -7.69
N ASN A 15 39.71 10.10 -7.97
CA ASN A 15 40.13 11.41 -8.49
C ASN A 15 40.32 11.43 -10.04
N SER A 16 40.15 10.30 -10.73
CA SER A 16 40.44 10.15 -12.16
C SER A 16 39.22 9.76 -13.00
N LEU A 17 39.15 10.30 -14.22
CA LEU A 17 38.08 10.05 -15.20
C LEU A 17 38.16 8.64 -15.81
N SER A 18 39.34 8.02 -15.79
CA SER A 18 39.54 6.62 -16.19
C SER A 18 38.82 5.64 -15.24
N GLU A 19 38.87 5.91 -13.94
CA GLU A 19 38.39 4.97 -12.90
C GLU A 19 36.86 4.89 -12.82
N ILE A 20 36.14 5.97 -13.15
CA ILE A 20 34.68 5.91 -13.29
C ILE A 20 34.29 5.07 -14.52
N THR A 21 34.95 5.26 -15.67
CA THR A 21 34.68 4.47 -16.88
C THR A 21 35.11 3.00 -16.75
N ASP A 22 36.04 2.71 -15.83
CA ASP A 22 36.45 1.35 -15.52
C ASP A 22 35.35 0.59 -14.78
N LYS A 23 34.61 1.25 -13.89
CA LYS A 23 33.53 0.64 -13.08
C LYS A 23 32.14 0.79 -13.72
N TYR A 24 31.84 1.96 -14.26
CA TYR A 24 30.53 2.30 -14.79
C TYR A 24 30.61 2.69 -16.27
N GLU A 25 29.72 2.13 -17.07
CA GLU A 25 29.41 2.61 -18.41
C GLU A 25 28.32 3.68 -18.30
N ILE A 26 28.70 4.94 -18.55
CA ILE A 26 27.76 6.07 -18.52
C ILE A 26 27.05 6.16 -19.87
N GLY A 27 25.73 6.03 -19.86
CA GLY A 27 24.87 6.14 -21.03
C GLY A 27 24.56 7.57 -21.42
N GLN A 28 23.61 7.73 -22.34
CA GLN A 28 23.16 9.03 -22.83
C GLN A 28 22.51 9.89 -21.73
N VAL A 29 22.55 11.21 -21.92
CA VAL A 29 21.84 12.17 -21.07
C VAL A 29 20.34 11.98 -21.29
N LEU A 30 19.62 11.69 -20.21
CA LEU A 30 18.17 11.55 -20.21
C LEU A 30 17.47 12.90 -20.06
N ARG A 31 17.95 13.75 -19.14
CA ARG A 31 17.33 15.03 -18.79
C ARG A 31 18.41 16.01 -18.32
N ALA A 32 18.38 17.24 -18.81
CA ALA A 32 19.23 18.32 -18.29
C ALA A 32 18.44 19.10 -17.21
N LYS A 33 19.06 19.35 -16.05
CA LYS A 33 18.57 20.21 -14.99
C LYS A 33 19.45 21.46 -14.87
N GLU A 34 19.01 22.46 -14.11
CA GLU A 34 19.69 23.75 -13.92
C GLU A 34 21.18 23.60 -13.52
N PHE A 35 21.53 22.59 -12.72
CA PHE A 35 22.90 22.38 -12.23
C PHE A 35 23.57 21.07 -12.66
N CYS A 36 22.83 20.13 -13.26
CA CYS A 36 23.38 18.81 -13.60
C CYS A 36 22.70 18.15 -14.80
N GLU A 37 23.43 17.23 -15.42
CA GLU A 37 22.93 16.31 -16.45
C GLU A 37 22.58 14.98 -15.77
N LEU A 38 21.37 14.48 -15.99
CA LEU A 38 20.94 13.15 -15.55
C LEU A 38 21.24 12.13 -16.65
N CYS A 39 22.03 11.11 -16.32
CA CYS A 39 22.39 10.01 -17.22
C CYS A 39 22.06 8.67 -16.56
N LEU A 40 21.99 7.60 -17.36
CA LEU A 40 22.04 6.24 -16.83
C LEU A 40 23.49 5.81 -16.64
N ALA A 41 23.77 5.02 -15.61
CA ALA A 41 25.05 4.38 -15.39
C ALA A 41 24.85 2.88 -15.24
N LYS A 42 25.58 2.08 -16.01
CA LYS A 42 25.56 0.62 -15.91
C LYS A 42 26.84 0.13 -15.27
N ASP A 43 26.74 -0.60 -14.16
CA ASP A 43 27.90 -1.23 -13.54
C ASP A 43 28.41 -2.35 -14.44
N ARG A 44 29.70 -2.30 -14.78
CA ARG A 44 30.33 -3.26 -15.70
C ARG A 44 30.48 -4.65 -15.09
N GLN A 45 30.57 -4.77 -13.77
CA GLN A 45 30.74 -6.07 -13.10
C GLN A 45 29.40 -6.77 -12.92
N THR A 46 28.38 -6.03 -12.47
CA THR A 46 27.08 -6.60 -12.11
C THR A 46 26.04 -6.48 -13.22
N ASN A 47 26.30 -5.71 -14.28
CA ASN A 47 25.34 -5.30 -15.31
C ASN A 47 24.11 -4.56 -14.76
N LYS A 48 24.11 -4.13 -13.48
CA LYS A 48 23.01 -3.40 -12.87
C LYS A 48 23.01 -1.94 -13.31
N VAL A 49 21.80 -1.41 -13.57
CA VAL A 49 21.60 -0.03 -14.02
C VAL A 49 21.27 0.88 -12.83
N PHE A 50 21.82 2.09 -12.87
CA PHE A 50 21.76 3.12 -11.84
C PHE A 50 21.47 4.50 -12.46
N GLY A 51 20.98 5.43 -11.63
CA GLY A 51 20.89 6.84 -12.00
C GLY A 51 22.21 7.55 -11.73
N CYS A 52 22.63 8.44 -12.63
CA CYS A 52 23.85 9.23 -12.50
C CYS A 52 23.56 10.72 -12.66
N LYS A 53 23.92 11.52 -11.66
CA LYS A 53 23.95 12.98 -11.78
C LYS A 53 25.36 13.45 -12.09
N LYS A 54 25.52 14.12 -13.20
CA LYS A 54 26.79 14.69 -13.67
C LYS A 54 26.77 16.21 -13.53
N PHE A 55 27.70 16.74 -12.73
CA PHE A 55 27.86 18.18 -12.50
C PHE A 55 29.16 18.66 -13.13
N ILE A 56 29.13 19.71 -13.95
CA ILE A 56 30.33 20.23 -14.61
C ILE A 56 30.93 21.38 -13.79
N LYS A 57 32.16 21.23 -13.30
CA LYS A 57 32.82 22.21 -12.41
C LYS A 57 33.06 23.56 -13.07
N LYS A 58 33.08 23.60 -14.41
CA LYS A 58 33.28 24.80 -15.23
C LYS A 58 32.06 25.74 -15.19
N ASP A 59 30.88 25.21 -14.90
CA ASP A 59 29.60 25.94 -14.94
C ASP A 59 29.42 26.90 -13.74
N GLY A 60 30.36 26.90 -12.80
CA GLY A 60 30.52 27.97 -11.82
C GLY A 60 30.72 27.49 -10.39
N ARG A 61 30.90 28.45 -9.47
CA ARG A 61 31.07 28.16 -8.03
C ARG A 61 29.80 27.59 -7.39
N LYS A 62 28.62 28.05 -7.84
CA LYS A 62 27.31 27.57 -7.34
C LYS A 62 27.13 26.07 -7.60
N VAL A 63 27.40 25.61 -8.81
CA VAL A 63 27.36 24.18 -9.22
C VAL A 63 28.27 23.31 -8.34
N ARG A 64 29.50 23.77 -8.06
CA ARG A 64 30.43 23.03 -7.19
C ARG A 64 29.93 22.95 -5.75
N LYS A 65 29.33 24.02 -5.22
CA LYS A 65 28.76 24.05 -3.87
C LYS A 65 27.56 23.08 -3.80
N ALA A 66 26.67 23.13 -4.78
CA ALA A 66 25.51 22.24 -4.89
C ALA A 66 25.92 20.76 -4.93
N ALA A 67 26.86 20.38 -5.80
CA ALA A 67 27.33 18.99 -5.90
C ALA A 67 27.97 18.48 -4.60
N LYS A 68 28.84 19.28 -3.96
CA LYS A 68 29.47 18.90 -2.69
C LYS A 68 28.47 18.75 -1.56
N ASN A 69 27.49 19.65 -1.51
CA ASN A 69 26.42 19.62 -0.52
C ASN A 69 25.57 18.36 -0.68
N GLU A 70 25.15 18.05 -1.91
CA GLU A 70 24.36 16.85 -2.20
C GLU A 70 25.11 15.57 -1.82
N ILE A 71 26.39 15.45 -2.17
CA ILE A 71 27.27 14.32 -1.77
C ILE A 71 27.34 14.20 -0.24
N MET A 72 27.49 15.30 0.48
CA MET A 72 27.62 15.30 1.94
C MET A 72 26.34 14.80 2.61
N ILE A 73 25.18 15.35 2.24
CA ILE A 73 23.89 14.96 2.80
C ILE A 73 23.57 13.50 2.46
N LEU A 74 23.71 13.11 1.20
CA LEU A 74 23.40 11.76 0.72
C LEU A 74 24.27 10.67 1.35
N LYS A 75 25.48 10.99 1.82
CA LYS A 75 26.34 10.05 2.56
C LYS A 75 25.82 9.76 3.98
N MET A 76 25.01 10.64 4.54
CA MET A 76 24.56 10.57 5.94
C MET A 76 23.13 10.02 6.07
N VAL A 77 22.33 10.12 5.01
CA VAL A 77 20.92 9.71 5.01
C VAL A 77 20.74 8.28 4.49
N LYS A 78 19.97 7.46 5.21
CA LYS A 78 19.56 6.11 4.80
C LYS A 78 18.12 5.87 5.21
N HIS A 79 17.21 5.91 4.24
CA HIS A 79 15.77 5.82 4.49
C HIS A 79 15.06 5.18 3.29
N PRO A 80 14.06 4.30 3.49
CA PRO A 80 13.34 3.64 2.39
C PRO A 80 12.69 4.62 1.41
N ASN A 81 12.23 5.77 1.89
CA ASN A 81 11.58 6.82 1.08
C ASN A 81 12.54 7.95 0.63
N ILE A 82 13.84 7.73 0.70
CA ILE A 82 14.87 8.64 0.17
C ILE A 82 15.71 7.88 -0.85
N LEU A 83 15.94 8.48 -2.03
CA LEU A 83 16.74 7.85 -3.08
C LEU A 83 18.19 7.65 -2.62
N GLN A 84 18.59 6.39 -2.49
CA GLN A 84 19.86 6.03 -1.86
C GLN A 84 21.07 6.30 -2.75
N LEU A 85 22.16 6.74 -2.11
CA LEU A 85 23.46 6.92 -2.73
C LEU A 85 24.20 5.58 -2.83
N ILE A 86 24.69 5.28 -4.03
CA ILE A 86 25.47 4.06 -4.30
C ILE A 86 26.96 4.39 -4.34
N ASP A 87 27.36 5.42 -5.09
CA ASP A 87 28.77 5.78 -5.24
C ASP A 87 28.95 7.25 -5.64
N THR A 88 30.15 7.79 -5.45
CA THR A 88 30.48 9.17 -5.80
C THR A 88 31.87 9.27 -6.41
N PHE A 89 32.00 9.98 -7.53
CA PHE A 89 33.28 10.19 -8.20
C PHE A 89 33.54 11.68 -8.39
N GLU A 90 34.78 12.10 -8.16
CA GLU A 90 35.21 13.48 -8.37
C GLU A 90 36.35 13.49 -9.39
N THR A 91 36.14 14.10 -10.55
CA THR A 91 37.22 14.29 -11.52
C THR A 91 37.72 15.73 -11.49
N LYS A 92 38.79 16.04 -12.22
CA LYS A 92 39.26 17.43 -12.37
C LYS A 92 38.20 18.36 -12.98
N LYS A 93 37.30 17.84 -13.81
CA LYS A 93 36.32 18.64 -14.57
C LYS A 93 34.90 18.50 -14.06
N GLU A 94 34.54 17.38 -13.44
CA GLU A 94 33.15 16.98 -13.21
C GLU A 94 32.99 16.25 -11.86
N TYR A 95 31.79 16.28 -11.29
CA TYR A 95 31.36 15.37 -10.22
C TYR A 95 30.31 14.40 -10.76
N PHE A 96 30.37 13.15 -10.33
CA PHE A 96 29.38 12.12 -10.64
C PHE A 96 28.80 11.58 -9.33
N ILE A 97 27.48 11.59 -9.21
CA ILE A 97 26.75 11.03 -8.08
C ILE A 97 25.92 9.86 -8.61
N ILE A 98 26.27 8.64 -8.20
CA ILE A 98 25.58 7.41 -8.60
C ILE A 98 24.55 7.07 -7.53
N GLN A 99 23.29 6.98 -7.93
CA GLN A 99 22.14 6.70 -7.06
C GLN A 99 21.37 5.49 -7.56
N GLU A 100 20.49 4.96 -6.70
CA GLU A 100 19.51 3.97 -7.14
C GLU A 100 18.67 4.52 -8.30
N LEU A 101 18.31 3.63 -9.23
CA LEU A 101 17.41 3.96 -10.33
C LEU A 101 15.97 3.69 -9.88
N ALA A 102 15.16 4.75 -9.79
CA ALA A 102 13.72 4.62 -9.67
C ALA A 102 13.10 4.65 -11.08
N SER A 103 12.29 3.65 -11.40
CA SER A 103 11.71 3.43 -12.73
C SER A 103 10.22 3.77 -12.81
N GLY A 104 9.59 4.13 -11.69
CA GLY A 104 8.14 4.36 -11.61
C GLY A 104 7.65 5.72 -12.11
N GLY A 105 8.54 6.62 -12.52
CA GLY A 105 8.15 7.93 -13.04
C GLY A 105 7.75 8.94 -11.95
N ASP A 106 7.53 10.18 -12.38
CA ASP A 106 7.19 11.29 -11.49
C ASP A 106 5.76 11.09 -10.94
N VAL A 107 5.56 11.31 -9.64
CA VAL A 107 4.25 11.04 -8.98
C VAL A 107 3.13 11.86 -9.60
N PHE A 108 3.43 13.10 -10.01
CA PHE A 108 2.45 14.00 -10.62
C PHE A 108 1.95 13.50 -11.98
N ASP A 109 2.87 13.09 -12.86
CA ASP A 109 2.52 12.51 -14.16
C ASP A 109 1.61 11.29 -13.98
N TRP A 110 1.93 10.45 -12.99
CA TRP A 110 1.11 9.30 -12.67
C TRP A 110 -0.31 9.70 -12.21
N ILE A 111 -0.44 10.71 -11.35
CA ILE A 111 -1.75 11.20 -10.90
C ILE A 111 -2.58 11.72 -12.09
N LEU A 112 -1.95 12.41 -13.05
CA LEU A 112 -2.63 12.90 -14.25
C LEU A 112 -3.09 11.75 -15.17
N ASP A 113 -2.29 10.69 -15.28
CA ASP A 113 -2.64 9.51 -16.07
C ASP A 113 -3.69 8.62 -15.40
N GLN A 114 -3.84 8.70 -14.07
CA GLN A 114 -4.90 7.99 -13.36
C GLN A 114 -6.25 8.66 -13.61
N GLY A 115 -7.19 7.93 -14.21
CA GLY A 115 -8.57 8.41 -14.36
C GLY A 115 -9.34 8.57 -13.04
N ASN A 116 -8.86 7.96 -11.94
CA ASN A 116 -9.48 8.06 -10.62
C ASN A 116 -8.38 8.09 -9.55
N TYR A 117 -8.31 9.17 -8.78
CA TYR A 117 -7.35 9.34 -7.69
C TYR A 117 -8.08 9.77 -6.42
N THR A 118 -7.94 9.00 -5.34
CA THR A 118 -8.72 9.22 -4.12
C THR A 118 -7.89 9.89 -3.02
N GLU A 119 -8.56 10.49 -2.05
CA GLU A 119 -7.92 11.04 -0.85
C GLU A 119 -7.07 9.98 -0.10
N ARG A 120 -7.49 8.71 -0.13
CA ARG A 120 -6.74 7.60 0.45
C ARG A 120 -5.41 7.37 -0.26
N ASP A 121 -5.37 7.53 -1.58
CA ASP A 121 -4.14 7.40 -2.36
C ASP A 121 -3.20 8.57 -2.08
N ALA A 122 -3.75 9.80 -2.04
CA ALA A 122 -3.02 11.00 -1.64
C ALA A 122 -2.41 10.86 -0.25
N SER A 123 -3.20 10.41 0.72
CA SER A 123 -2.75 10.19 2.09
C SER A 123 -1.60 9.18 2.18
N ARG A 124 -1.61 8.10 1.38
CA ARG A 124 -0.51 7.12 1.35
C ARG A 124 0.80 7.73 0.82
N VAL A 125 0.72 8.60 -0.18
CA VAL A 125 1.88 9.33 -0.71
C VAL A 125 2.39 10.31 0.34
N ILE A 126 1.51 11.13 0.91
CA ILE A 126 1.85 12.13 1.93
C ILE A 126 2.48 11.48 3.16
N LYS A 127 1.96 10.34 3.62
CA LYS A 127 2.55 9.57 4.73
C LYS A 127 4.03 9.24 4.47
N GLN A 128 4.34 8.70 3.31
CA GLN A 128 5.72 8.33 2.95
C GLN A 128 6.64 9.54 2.84
N VAL A 129 6.12 10.66 2.35
CA VAL A 129 6.85 11.93 2.29
C VAL A 129 7.12 12.44 3.71
N LEU A 130 6.11 12.45 4.58
CA LEU A 130 6.24 12.87 5.97
C LEU A 130 7.20 11.96 6.75
N GLU A 131 7.22 10.66 6.52
CA GLU A 131 8.18 9.71 7.10
C GLU A 131 9.63 10.06 6.68
N ALA A 132 9.85 10.34 5.40
CA ALA A 132 11.16 10.79 4.91
C ALA A 132 11.59 12.12 5.52
N VAL A 133 10.68 13.09 5.61
CA VAL A 133 10.95 14.43 6.14
C VAL A 133 11.19 14.37 7.65
N ALA A 134 10.41 13.61 8.41
CA ALA A 134 10.62 13.40 9.84
C ALA A 134 11.99 12.77 10.11
N TYR A 135 12.40 11.79 9.30
CA TYR A 135 13.75 11.23 9.36
C TYR A 135 14.84 12.29 9.13
N LEU A 136 14.71 13.13 8.09
CA LEU A 136 15.67 14.21 7.83
C LEU A 136 15.74 15.20 8.99
N HIS A 137 14.59 15.60 9.52
CA HIS A 137 14.51 16.51 10.65
C HIS A 137 15.13 15.93 11.93
N SER A 138 15.04 14.60 12.14
CA SER A 138 15.73 13.94 13.26
C SER A 138 17.26 14.02 13.18
N LEU A 139 17.81 14.26 11.98
CA LEU A 139 19.23 14.46 11.72
C LEU A 139 19.59 15.95 11.61
N ASN A 140 18.67 16.85 11.95
CA ASN A 140 18.79 18.30 11.76
C ASN A 140 19.05 18.69 10.29
N ILE A 141 18.54 17.91 9.34
CA ILE A 141 18.65 18.19 7.90
C ILE A 141 17.32 18.73 7.41
N VAL A 142 17.34 19.90 6.77
CA VAL A 142 16.18 20.49 6.11
C VAL A 142 16.31 20.30 4.60
N HIS A 143 15.28 19.74 3.95
CA HIS A 143 15.35 19.44 2.51
C HIS A 143 15.43 20.69 1.62
N ARG A 144 14.66 21.74 1.97
CA ARG A 144 14.53 23.04 1.26
C ARG A 144 14.01 23.04 -0.18
N ASN A 145 13.86 21.87 -0.81
CA ASN A 145 13.34 21.76 -2.18
C ASN A 145 12.20 20.73 -2.29
N LEU A 146 11.27 20.72 -1.33
CA LEU A 146 10.15 19.78 -1.38
C LEU A 146 9.13 20.27 -2.41
N LYS A 147 9.08 19.62 -3.57
CA LYS A 147 8.16 19.88 -4.69
C LYS A 147 7.73 18.55 -5.30
N LEU A 148 6.58 18.53 -5.99
CA LEU A 148 6.05 17.32 -6.63
C LEU A 148 7.04 16.71 -7.65
N GLU A 149 7.79 17.55 -8.37
CA GLU A 149 8.85 17.12 -9.31
C GLU A 149 9.99 16.33 -8.65
N ASN A 150 10.12 16.42 -7.33
CA ASN A 150 11.14 15.72 -6.55
C ASN A 150 10.59 14.45 -5.87
N LEU A 151 9.37 14.03 -6.23
CA LEU A 151 8.75 12.79 -5.76
C LEU A 151 8.58 11.83 -6.94
N MET A 152 9.09 10.61 -6.79
CA MET A 152 9.08 9.59 -7.83
C MET A 152 8.65 8.24 -7.27
N TYR A 153 7.89 7.46 -8.04
CA TYR A 153 7.62 6.07 -7.68
C TYR A 153 8.85 5.21 -7.95
N TYR A 154 9.17 4.30 -7.02
CA TYR A 154 10.37 3.46 -7.12
C TYR A 154 10.27 2.46 -8.27
N ASN A 155 9.12 1.79 -8.41
CA ASN A 155 8.87 0.76 -9.42
C ASN A 155 7.66 1.13 -10.29
N HIS A 156 7.76 0.87 -11.59
CA HIS A 156 6.67 1.07 -12.55
C HIS A 156 5.48 0.12 -12.35
N ASN A 157 5.73 -1.10 -11.88
CA ASN A 157 4.68 -2.11 -11.73
C ASN A 157 3.98 -2.04 -10.36
N ASN A 158 4.49 -1.21 -9.43
CA ASN A 158 4.02 -1.17 -8.06
C ASN A 158 4.22 0.24 -7.46
N HIS A 159 3.19 1.07 -7.59
CA HIS A 159 3.13 2.45 -7.08
C HIS A 159 2.95 2.54 -5.55
N ASN A 160 3.36 1.52 -4.80
CA ASN A 160 3.27 1.55 -3.34
C ASN A 160 4.45 2.27 -2.67
N LYS A 161 5.56 2.50 -3.39
CA LYS A 161 6.77 3.10 -2.82
C LYS A 161 7.12 4.41 -3.51
N VAL A 162 7.05 5.50 -2.75
CA VAL A 162 7.48 6.85 -3.16
C VAL A 162 8.86 7.13 -2.60
N VAL A 163 9.72 7.73 -3.41
CA VAL A 163 11.06 8.17 -3.01
C VAL A 163 11.26 9.66 -3.27
N LEU A 164 11.87 10.33 -2.30
CA LEU A 164 12.32 11.71 -2.37
C LEU A 164 13.72 11.80 -2.98
N ARG A 165 13.92 12.76 -3.88
CA ARG A 165 15.19 13.03 -4.58
C ARG A 165 15.56 14.52 -4.53
N ASP A 166 16.78 14.84 -4.97
CA ASP A 166 17.32 16.21 -5.14
C ASP A 166 17.60 17.01 -3.85
N PHE A 167 18.71 16.65 -3.20
CA PHE A 167 19.16 17.23 -1.92
C PHE A 167 20.16 18.41 -2.09
N TYR A 168 20.32 18.95 -3.29
CA TYR A 168 21.36 19.96 -3.56
C TYR A 168 21.16 21.29 -2.82
N LEU A 169 19.92 21.63 -2.44
CA LEU A 169 19.58 22.78 -1.59
C LEU A 169 19.46 22.45 -0.10
N SER A 170 19.58 21.17 0.28
CA SER A 170 19.40 20.75 1.67
C SER A 170 20.51 21.30 2.56
N CYS A 171 20.23 21.56 3.83
CA CYS A 171 21.24 22.06 4.75
C CYS A 171 21.08 21.48 6.16
N PHE A 172 22.16 21.49 6.91
CA PHE A 172 22.10 21.30 8.35
C PHE A 172 21.58 22.59 8.97
N GLU A 173 20.54 22.47 9.79
CA GLU A 173 19.97 23.61 10.49
C GLU A 173 20.02 23.37 12.00
N ASN A 174 20.66 24.28 12.71
CA ASN A 174 20.77 24.25 14.18
C ASN A 174 20.05 25.46 14.82
N GLY A 175 19.25 26.21 14.05
CA GLY A 175 18.52 27.40 14.51
C GLY A 175 17.41 27.86 13.55
N SER A 176 17.04 29.14 13.64
CA SER A 176 16.01 29.74 12.77
C SER A 176 16.53 29.93 11.35
N ILE A 177 15.79 29.40 10.37
CA ILE A 177 16.10 29.51 8.94
C ILE A 177 15.90 30.97 8.50
N THR A 178 17.00 31.68 8.25
CA THR A 178 17.00 33.12 7.88
C THR A 178 17.36 33.36 6.42
N GLU A 179 17.90 32.36 5.73
CA GLU A 179 18.28 32.48 4.32
C GLU A 179 17.10 32.14 3.40
N PRO A 180 16.72 33.01 2.45
CA PRO A 180 15.74 32.69 1.42
C PRO A 180 16.28 31.58 0.50
N CYS A 181 15.44 30.58 0.20
CA CYS A 181 15.81 29.45 -0.66
C CYS A 181 14.74 29.14 -1.71
N GLY A 182 15.18 28.73 -2.91
CA GLY A 182 14.32 28.37 -4.04
C GLY A 182 14.12 29.51 -5.05
N THR A 183 13.79 29.15 -6.29
CA THR A 183 13.23 30.08 -7.27
C THR A 183 11.74 30.24 -6.94
N PRO A 184 11.22 31.47 -6.76
CA PRO A 184 9.79 31.72 -6.65
C PRO A 184 9.15 31.60 -8.03
N ASP A 185 9.30 30.44 -8.68
CA ASP A 185 8.30 30.02 -9.66
C ASP A 185 7.09 29.59 -8.83
N LEU A 186 6.35 30.60 -8.37
CA LEU A 186 5.02 30.47 -7.79
C LEU A 186 4.11 30.10 -8.95
N SER A 187 4.19 28.84 -9.40
CA SER A 187 3.27 28.30 -10.38
C SER A 187 1.87 28.44 -9.79
N GLY A 188 1.09 29.39 -10.32
CA GLY A 188 -0.27 29.72 -9.90
C GLY A 188 -1.23 28.56 -10.14
N ASN A 189 -1.15 27.54 -9.30
CA ASN A 189 -2.17 26.53 -9.11
C ASN A 189 -2.42 26.35 -7.60
N PRO A 190 -3.63 25.90 -7.21
CA PRO A 190 -4.16 26.04 -5.85
C PRO A 190 -3.19 25.59 -4.76
N PRO A 191 -3.10 26.30 -3.62
CA PRO A 191 -4.13 27.17 -3.03
C PRO A 191 -3.90 28.70 -3.18
N TYR A 192 -2.99 29.14 -4.06
CA TYR A 192 -2.77 30.56 -4.35
C TYR A 192 -2.99 30.85 -5.83
N TYR A 193 -4.12 31.46 -6.18
CA TYR A 193 -4.44 31.95 -7.52
C TYR A 193 -5.05 33.37 -7.45
N ASP A 194 -5.03 34.08 -8.58
CA ASP A 194 -5.66 35.37 -8.80
C ASP A 194 -6.40 35.31 -10.15
N GLU A 195 -7.69 35.61 -10.15
CA GLU A 195 -8.58 35.55 -11.33
C GLU A 195 -8.26 36.65 -12.37
N THR A 196 -7.44 37.62 -12.01
CA THR A 196 -7.01 38.66 -12.93
C THR A 196 -5.82 38.18 -13.77
N GLU A 197 -6.09 37.69 -14.99
CA GLU A 197 -5.09 37.65 -16.06
C GLU A 197 -4.67 39.09 -16.41
N GLU A 198 -3.85 39.71 -15.57
CA GLU A 198 -3.19 40.97 -15.91
C GLU A 198 -1.75 40.69 -16.37
N GLU A 199 -1.38 41.37 -17.46
CA GLU A 199 -0.16 41.24 -18.28
C GLU A 199 1.17 41.47 -17.53
N ASN A 200 1.23 41.34 -16.21
CA ASN A 200 2.38 41.70 -15.39
C ASN A 200 2.66 40.68 -14.27
N THR A 201 3.48 39.69 -14.61
CA THR A 201 3.93 38.58 -13.75
C THR A 201 4.52 39.03 -12.40
N ASP A 202 5.12 40.23 -12.33
CA ASP A 202 5.72 40.77 -11.10
C ASP A 202 4.67 41.25 -10.07
N LEU A 203 3.54 41.82 -10.52
CA LEU A 203 2.44 42.23 -9.63
C LEU A 203 1.68 41.02 -9.10
N HIS A 204 1.44 40.03 -9.96
CA HIS A 204 0.84 38.74 -9.60
C HIS A 204 1.67 37.99 -8.55
N ASN A 205 2.99 37.85 -8.77
CA ASN A 205 3.90 37.25 -7.81
C ASN A 205 3.93 38.00 -6.47
N ARG A 206 3.81 39.34 -6.51
CA ARG A 206 3.76 40.17 -5.30
C ARG A 206 2.44 39.99 -4.54
N PHE A 207 1.32 39.84 -5.24
CA PHE A 207 0.02 39.58 -4.63
C PHE A 207 -0.03 38.19 -3.98
N ILE A 208 0.44 37.15 -4.69
CA ILE A 208 0.62 35.81 -4.13
C ILE A 208 1.54 35.83 -2.91
N PHE A 209 2.66 36.57 -2.99
CA PHE A 209 3.57 36.71 -1.85
C PHE A 209 2.89 37.36 -0.65
N CYS A 210 2.06 38.39 -0.85
CA CYS A 210 1.28 39.00 0.23
C CYS A 210 0.28 38.01 0.85
N LYS A 211 -0.43 37.21 0.04
CA LYS A 211 -1.34 36.15 0.54
C LYS A 211 -0.60 35.07 1.33
N ILE A 212 0.57 34.63 0.86
CA ILE A 212 1.42 33.66 1.58
C ILE A 212 1.87 34.22 2.93
N VAL A 213 2.32 35.48 2.97
CA VAL A 213 2.74 36.14 4.22
C VAL A 213 1.57 36.35 5.17
N ALA A 214 0.37 36.61 4.64
CA ALA A 214 -0.85 36.74 5.43
C ALA A 214 -1.41 35.38 5.90
N GLY A 215 -0.99 34.26 5.28
CA GLY A 215 -1.58 32.94 5.53
C GLY A 215 -3.00 32.81 4.97
N GLU A 216 -3.41 33.71 4.07
CA GLU A 216 -4.73 33.74 3.48
C GLU A 216 -4.78 32.78 2.29
N PHE A 217 -5.48 31.66 2.48
CA PHE A 217 -5.82 30.73 1.42
C PHE A 217 -7.27 30.26 1.61
N GLU A 218 -7.94 29.92 0.52
CA GLU A 218 -9.34 29.51 0.51
C GLU A 218 -9.49 28.13 -0.14
N PHE A 219 -10.51 27.39 0.28
CA PHE A 219 -10.86 26.09 -0.29
C PHE A 219 -12.02 26.29 -1.27
N ASP A 220 -11.69 26.65 -2.50
CA ASP A 220 -12.67 27.05 -3.51
C ASP A 220 -13.60 25.91 -3.95
N SER A 221 -14.89 26.21 -4.04
CA SER A 221 -15.89 25.37 -4.70
C SER A 221 -15.76 25.54 -6.23
N PRO A 222 -15.88 24.47 -7.05
CA PRO A 222 -16.33 23.12 -6.68
C PRO A 222 -15.18 22.13 -6.34
N TYR A 223 -13.92 22.58 -6.41
CA TYR A 223 -12.77 21.67 -6.36
C TYR A 223 -12.56 21.00 -4.98
N TRP A 224 -12.96 21.68 -3.91
CA TRP A 224 -12.77 21.20 -2.53
C TRP A 224 -14.04 20.69 -1.86
N ASP A 225 -15.17 20.66 -2.56
CA ASP A 225 -16.47 20.33 -1.97
C ASP A 225 -16.52 18.86 -1.50
N ASP A 226 -15.93 17.96 -2.29
CA ASP A 226 -15.89 16.51 -2.00
C ASP A 226 -14.71 16.08 -1.11
N ILE A 227 -13.87 17.02 -0.67
CA ILE A 227 -12.67 16.74 0.14
C ILE A 227 -13.00 16.76 1.63
N SER A 228 -12.49 15.75 2.36
CA SER A 228 -12.82 15.61 3.78
C SER A 228 -12.37 16.83 4.63
N PRO A 229 -13.13 17.17 5.69
CA PRO A 229 -12.71 18.19 6.66
C PRO A 229 -11.35 17.86 7.31
N ALA A 230 -11.04 16.58 7.49
CA ALA A 230 -9.77 16.13 8.07
C ALA A 230 -8.56 16.43 7.16
N ALA A 231 -8.72 16.28 5.84
CA ALA A 231 -7.69 16.67 4.88
C ALA A 231 -7.49 18.19 4.86
N LYS A 232 -8.58 18.97 4.85
CA LYS A 232 -8.53 20.44 4.95
C LYS A 232 -7.81 20.88 6.23
N ALA A 233 -8.14 20.29 7.38
CA ALA A 233 -7.49 20.58 8.66
C ALA A 233 -5.98 20.28 8.64
N LEU A 234 -5.55 19.16 8.05
CA LEU A 234 -4.13 18.85 7.90
C LEU A 234 -3.41 19.92 7.06
N VAL A 235 -4.01 20.33 5.94
CA VAL A 235 -3.47 21.38 5.06
C VAL A 235 -3.33 22.69 5.83
N CYS A 236 -4.36 23.11 6.58
CA CYS A 236 -4.30 24.32 7.40
C CYS A 236 -3.15 24.29 8.42
N ARG A 237 -2.99 23.17 9.13
CA ARG A 237 -1.92 23.04 10.15
C ARG A 237 -0.51 23.02 9.55
N LEU A 238 -0.37 22.52 8.32
CA LEU A 238 0.90 22.55 7.57
C LEU A 238 1.20 23.96 7.00
N MET A 239 0.16 24.69 6.62
CA MET A 239 0.25 26.04 6.04
C MET A 239 0.25 27.18 7.08
N GLU A 240 0.20 26.85 8.38
CA GLU A 240 0.26 27.81 9.48
C GLU A 240 1.47 28.75 9.35
N VAL A 241 1.25 30.06 9.43
CA VAL A 241 2.29 31.07 9.20
C VAL A 241 3.27 31.11 10.36
N ASP A 242 2.75 31.00 11.59
CA ASP A 242 3.58 30.96 12.79
C ASP A 242 4.38 29.65 12.84
N GLN A 243 5.71 29.76 12.78
CA GLN A 243 6.62 28.63 12.84
C GLN A 243 6.46 27.80 14.13
N LEU A 244 6.06 28.42 15.24
CA LEU A 244 5.88 27.73 16.52
C LEU A 244 4.57 26.95 16.61
N LEU A 245 3.55 27.39 15.87
CA LEU A 245 2.23 26.73 15.83
C LEU A 245 2.14 25.71 14.69
N ARG A 246 2.98 25.83 13.66
CA ARG A 246 3.03 24.91 12.53
C ARG A 246 3.36 23.50 12.99
N ILE A 247 2.56 22.56 12.51
CA ILE A 247 2.71 21.14 12.87
C ILE A 247 4.08 20.60 12.40
N SER A 248 4.74 19.83 13.26
CA SER A 248 5.97 19.14 12.87
C SER A 248 5.66 17.96 11.95
N ALA A 249 6.63 17.52 11.13
CA ALA A 249 6.43 16.34 10.29
C ALA A 249 6.12 15.07 11.13
N GLN A 250 6.68 14.98 12.34
CA GLN A 250 6.43 13.87 13.26
C GLN A 250 4.99 13.90 13.80
N ASP A 251 4.49 15.10 14.14
CA ASP A 251 3.11 15.27 14.62
C ASP A 251 2.09 15.14 13.48
N ALA A 252 2.46 15.55 12.26
CA ALA A 252 1.65 15.38 11.06
C ALA A 252 1.44 13.91 10.71
N LEU A 253 2.41 13.03 11.00
CA LEU A 253 2.24 11.57 10.87
C LEU A 253 1.21 11.00 11.86
N CYS A 254 1.01 11.67 12.99
CA CYS A 254 0.02 11.31 13.99
C CYS A 254 -1.35 11.98 13.72
N HIS A 255 -1.46 12.86 12.73
CA HIS A 255 -2.69 13.55 12.38
C HIS A 255 -3.69 12.61 11.67
N GLU A 256 -4.98 12.82 11.92
CA GLU A 256 -6.10 11.95 11.48
C GLU A 256 -6.15 11.62 9.98
N CYS A 257 -5.53 12.44 9.12
CA CYS A 257 -5.50 12.26 7.67
C CYS A 257 -4.43 11.24 7.21
N VAL A 258 -3.45 10.91 8.04
CA VAL A 258 -2.42 9.88 7.76
C VAL A 258 -2.93 8.54 8.31
N PRO A 259 -2.95 7.43 7.54
CA PRO A 259 -3.66 6.20 7.93
C PRO A 259 -3.10 5.60 9.22
N SER A 260 -3.72 5.98 10.32
CA SER A 260 -4.04 5.17 11.48
C SER A 260 -5.39 4.47 11.20
N ASN A 261 -5.79 3.47 11.98
CA ASN A 261 -7.03 2.69 11.75
C ASN A 261 -8.34 3.50 11.97
N TYR A 262 -8.24 4.83 12.02
CA TYR A 262 -9.31 5.80 12.17
C TYR A 262 -10.44 5.72 11.12
N PRO A 263 -10.23 5.30 9.84
CA PRO A 263 -11.33 5.18 8.87
C PRO A 263 -12.45 4.24 9.31
N TRP A 264 -12.11 3.21 10.12
CA TRP A 264 -13.10 2.28 10.66
C TRP A 264 -13.90 2.92 11.79
N VAL A 265 -13.23 3.59 12.72
CA VAL A 265 -13.85 4.30 13.85
C VAL A 265 -14.72 5.44 13.34
N TYR A 266 -14.19 6.24 12.40
CA TYR A 266 -14.93 7.34 11.75
C TYR A 266 -16.15 6.85 10.98
N SER A 267 -16.02 5.77 10.20
CA SER A 267 -17.16 5.25 9.44
C SER A 267 -18.24 4.63 10.33
N ILE A 268 -17.87 4.02 11.47
CA ILE A 268 -18.83 3.54 12.47
C ILE A 268 -19.55 4.72 13.12
N LEU A 269 -18.82 5.73 13.60
CA LEU A 269 -19.41 6.89 14.28
C LEU A 269 -20.26 7.76 13.34
N ARG A 270 -19.86 7.88 12.06
CA ARG A 270 -20.67 8.57 11.05
C ARG A 270 -21.99 7.86 10.78
N HIS A 271 -21.98 6.53 10.69
CA HIS A 271 -23.22 5.79 10.50
C HIS A 271 -24.12 5.82 11.75
N VAL A 272 -23.51 5.82 12.95
CA VAL A 272 -24.26 6.06 14.19
C VAL A 272 -24.91 7.44 14.17
N ALA A 273 -24.20 8.48 13.74
CA ALA A 273 -24.75 9.83 13.59
C ALA A 273 -25.85 9.91 12.52
N GLU A 274 -25.73 9.19 11.40
CA GLU A 274 -26.78 9.08 10.38
C GLU A 274 -28.04 8.39 10.92
N VAL A 275 -27.88 7.29 11.66
CA VAL A 275 -29.00 6.54 12.26
C VAL A 275 -29.69 7.34 13.38
N LEU A 276 -28.94 8.19 14.09
CA LEU A 276 -29.46 9.09 15.13
C LEU A 276 -29.94 10.43 14.56
N GLU A 277 -30.00 10.59 13.24
CA GLU A 277 -30.48 11.79 12.53
C GLU A 277 -29.74 13.08 12.92
N TYR A 278 -28.43 13.00 13.20
CA TYR A 278 -27.63 14.20 13.44
C TYR A 278 -27.43 14.95 12.12
N THR A 279 -27.88 16.21 12.11
CA THR A 279 -27.91 17.05 10.90
C THR A 279 -26.84 18.15 10.93
N LYS A 280 -26.12 18.30 12.04
CA LYS A 280 -25.07 19.31 12.22
C LYS A 280 -23.74 18.67 12.58
N ASP A 281 -22.67 19.18 11.99
CA ASP A 281 -21.29 18.73 12.25
C ASP A 281 -20.88 18.89 13.73
N GLU A 282 -21.42 19.89 14.44
CA GLU A 282 -21.21 20.08 15.89
C GLU A 282 -21.68 18.88 16.73
N GLN A 283 -22.77 18.21 16.32
CA GLN A 283 -23.31 17.04 17.03
C GLN A 283 -22.44 15.80 16.78
N LEU A 284 -21.89 15.68 15.57
CA LEU A 284 -20.93 14.66 15.22
C LEU A 284 -19.62 14.83 16.03
N GLU A 285 -19.09 16.05 16.10
CA GLU A 285 -17.89 16.34 16.92
C GLU A 285 -18.11 16.06 18.41
N SER A 286 -19.29 16.39 18.93
CA SER A 286 -19.66 16.04 20.31
C SER A 286 -19.67 14.52 20.55
N LEU A 287 -20.13 13.74 19.57
CA LEU A 287 -20.09 12.28 19.61
C LEU A 287 -18.64 11.75 19.59
N PHE A 288 -17.76 12.31 18.76
CA PHE A 288 -16.33 11.95 18.75
C PHE A 288 -15.64 12.27 20.09
N GLN A 289 -15.93 13.44 20.67
CA GLN A 289 -15.43 13.86 21.99
C GLN A 289 -15.82 12.89 23.11
N ARG A 290 -17.07 12.42 23.09
CA ARG A 290 -17.63 11.53 24.12
C ARG A 290 -17.27 10.06 23.90
N THR A 291 -16.70 9.69 22.75
CA THR A 291 -16.41 8.28 22.39
C THR A 291 -14.95 8.04 22.02
N ALA A 292 -14.55 8.38 20.79
CA ALA A 292 -13.22 8.07 20.26
C ALA A 292 -12.10 8.76 21.04
N TRP A 293 -12.28 10.03 21.41
CA TRP A 293 -11.23 10.80 22.09
C TRP A 293 -11.04 10.37 23.54
N VAL A 294 -12.10 9.94 24.23
CA VAL A 294 -12.01 9.34 25.58
C VAL A 294 -11.15 8.08 25.56
N PHE A 295 -11.32 7.22 24.55
CA PHE A 295 -10.51 6.02 24.43
C PHE A 295 -9.08 6.30 24.00
N ASP A 296 -8.88 7.24 23.08
CA ASP A 296 -7.53 7.63 22.64
C ASP A 296 -6.72 8.25 23.80
N GLU A 297 -7.37 9.01 24.69
CA GLU A 297 -6.77 9.56 25.90
C GLU A 297 -6.51 8.47 26.96
N LYS A 298 -7.46 7.53 27.16
CA LYS A 298 -7.33 6.39 28.10
C LYS A 298 -6.19 5.45 27.71
N TYR A 299 -6.03 5.14 26.43
CA TYR A 299 -4.99 4.23 25.93
C TYR A 299 -3.68 4.93 25.55
N LYS A 300 -3.60 6.27 25.66
CA LYS A 300 -2.45 7.10 25.28
C LYS A 300 -1.91 6.79 23.87
N ARG A 301 -2.82 6.43 22.95
CA ARG A 301 -2.51 6.07 21.56
C ARG A 301 -3.56 6.70 20.64
N PRO A 302 -3.35 7.95 20.19
CA PRO A 302 -4.30 8.62 19.30
C PRO A 302 -4.48 7.84 17.99
N GLY A 303 -5.72 7.62 17.58
CA GLY A 303 -6.12 6.91 16.35
C GLY A 303 -6.02 5.37 16.41
N TYR A 304 -5.44 4.79 17.46
CA TYR A 304 -5.33 3.33 17.64
C TYR A 304 -6.05 2.83 18.89
N GLY A 305 -6.15 3.68 19.93
CA GLY A 305 -6.82 3.37 21.19
C GLY A 305 -8.32 3.13 20.99
N ALA A 306 -9.00 3.99 20.25
CA ALA A 306 -10.42 3.84 19.95
C ALA A 306 -10.74 2.57 19.15
N TYR A 307 -9.90 2.19 18.17
CA TYR A 307 -10.11 1.00 17.35
C TYR A 307 -9.88 -0.30 18.15
N ASP A 308 -8.86 -0.34 19.00
CA ASP A 308 -8.60 -1.47 19.88
C ASP A 308 -9.70 -1.61 20.95
N ALA A 309 -10.17 -0.49 21.49
CA ALA A 309 -11.33 -0.46 22.38
C ALA A 309 -12.60 -1.00 21.70
N PHE A 310 -12.87 -0.61 20.45
CA PHE A 310 -14.01 -1.11 19.69
C PHE A 310 -13.89 -2.60 19.34
N LYS A 311 -12.67 -3.10 19.09
CA LYS A 311 -12.43 -4.55 18.95
C LYS A 311 -12.69 -5.31 20.24
N GLN A 312 -12.18 -4.79 21.35
CA GLN A 312 -12.40 -5.41 22.65
C GLN A 312 -13.89 -5.34 23.05
N ALA A 313 -14.62 -4.29 22.63
CA ALA A 313 -16.06 -4.16 22.85
C ALA A 313 -16.90 -5.26 22.16
N VAL A 314 -16.40 -5.89 21.10
CA VAL A 314 -17.04 -7.07 20.49
C VAL A 314 -17.01 -8.27 21.44
N SER A 315 -15.96 -8.38 22.28
CA SER A 315 -15.78 -9.48 23.23
C SER A 315 -16.29 -9.14 24.64
N ASP A 316 -16.13 -7.89 25.06
CA ASP A 316 -16.54 -7.37 26.37
C ASP A 316 -17.24 -6.00 26.21
N PRO A 317 -18.59 -5.99 26.15
CA PRO A 317 -19.37 -4.76 26.02
C PRO A 317 -19.21 -3.78 27.19
N ALA A 318 -18.70 -4.22 28.36
CA ALA A 318 -18.55 -3.38 29.54
C ALA A 318 -17.51 -2.25 29.36
N ILE A 319 -16.64 -2.36 28.35
CA ILE A 319 -15.65 -1.31 28.02
C ILE A 319 -16.34 0.00 27.58
N LEU A 320 -17.54 -0.12 27.00
CA LEU A 320 -18.35 1.02 26.55
C LEU A 320 -19.13 1.69 27.70
N ASP A 321 -19.22 1.08 28.89
CA ASP A 321 -19.89 1.64 30.07
C ASP A 321 -19.12 2.83 30.68
N CYS A 322 -17.84 2.96 30.34
CA CYS A 322 -17.01 4.08 30.75
C CYS A 322 -17.29 5.36 29.95
N LEU A 323 -18.15 5.30 28.92
CA LEU A 323 -18.47 6.42 28.06
C LEU A 323 -19.71 7.15 28.56
N ASP A 324 -19.68 8.47 28.45
CA ASP A 324 -20.84 9.30 28.73
C ASP A 324 -21.78 9.29 27.51
N LEU A 325 -22.45 8.16 27.27
CA LEU A 325 -23.40 7.95 26.17
C LEU A 325 -24.80 7.66 26.73
N THR A 326 -25.83 8.08 26.00
CA THR A 326 -27.20 7.64 26.24
C THR A 326 -27.36 6.16 25.88
N GLU A 327 -28.31 5.48 26.53
CA GLU A 327 -28.59 4.05 26.27
C GLU A 327 -28.96 3.78 24.80
N GLU A 328 -29.56 4.75 24.11
CA GLU A 328 -29.87 4.66 22.67
C GLU A 328 -28.59 4.75 21.80
N GLU A 329 -27.73 5.74 22.04
CA GLU A 329 -26.44 5.90 21.35
C GLU A 329 -25.56 4.64 21.51
N LYS A 330 -25.52 4.08 22.72
CA LYS A 330 -24.74 2.89 23.05
C LYS A 330 -25.22 1.65 22.32
N ASN A 331 -26.53 1.44 22.24
CA ASN A 331 -27.10 0.30 21.52
C ASN A 331 -26.83 0.36 20.00
N VAL A 332 -26.96 1.54 19.39
CA VAL A 332 -26.68 1.73 17.96
C VAL A 332 -25.18 1.57 17.66
N LEU A 333 -24.31 2.04 18.58
CA LEU A 333 -22.87 1.88 18.48
C LEU A 333 -22.46 0.40 18.56
N ILE A 334 -23.02 -0.36 19.51
CA ILE A 334 -22.74 -1.80 19.67
C ILE A 334 -23.20 -2.58 18.43
N ASP A 335 -24.39 -2.32 17.91
CA ASP A 335 -24.89 -2.98 16.70
C ASP A 335 -23.98 -2.69 15.49
N ASN A 336 -23.51 -1.45 15.34
CA ASN A 336 -22.59 -1.08 14.27
C ASN A 336 -21.19 -1.68 14.40
N ILE A 337 -20.65 -1.70 15.62
CA ILE A 337 -19.38 -2.35 15.93
C ILE A 337 -19.49 -3.85 15.61
N ASN A 338 -20.55 -4.52 16.06
CA ASN A 338 -20.75 -5.94 15.77
C ASN A 338 -20.94 -6.20 14.27
N ARG A 339 -21.65 -5.34 13.53
CA ARG A 339 -21.80 -5.54 12.07
C ARG A 339 -20.49 -5.38 11.29
N ARG A 340 -19.59 -4.50 11.73
CA ARG A 340 -18.40 -4.12 10.96
C ARG A 340 -17.08 -4.71 11.46
N LEU A 341 -16.97 -5.04 12.74
CA LEU A 341 -15.76 -5.59 13.37
C LEU A 341 -15.86 -7.06 13.75
N THR A 342 -17.04 -7.69 13.68
CA THR A 342 -17.14 -9.15 13.84
C THR A 342 -16.42 -9.82 12.68
N PRO A 343 -15.48 -10.75 12.94
CA PRO A 343 -14.84 -11.52 11.88
C PRO A 343 -15.92 -12.25 11.07
N GLN A 344 -16.07 -11.87 9.80
CA GLN A 344 -17.00 -12.54 8.90
C GLN A 344 -16.50 -13.94 8.63
N ALA A 345 -17.41 -14.93 8.71
CA ALA A 345 -17.07 -16.30 8.42
C ALA A 345 -16.60 -16.42 6.96
N VAL A 346 -15.38 -16.92 6.78
CA VAL A 346 -14.75 -17.09 5.49
C VAL A 346 -14.95 -18.53 5.04
N LYS A 347 -15.39 -18.70 3.80
CA LYS A 347 -15.50 -20.03 3.17
C LYS A 347 -14.18 -20.37 2.49
N ILE A 348 -13.63 -21.54 2.79
CA ILE A 348 -12.40 -22.07 2.21
C ILE A 348 -12.75 -23.29 1.39
N ARG A 349 -12.16 -23.41 0.20
CA ARG A 349 -12.37 -24.50 -0.74
C ARG A 349 -11.06 -25.08 -1.22
N ALA A 350 -11.05 -26.39 -1.45
CA ALA A 350 -10.01 -27.10 -2.17
C ALA A 350 -10.64 -28.07 -3.18
N ASP A 351 -10.00 -28.26 -4.32
CA ASP A 351 -10.42 -29.23 -5.32
C ASP A 351 -9.37 -30.34 -5.41
N ILE A 352 -9.84 -31.58 -5.23
CA ILE A 352 -9.00 -32.76 -5.20
C ILE A 352 -9.50 -33.79 -6.20
N GLU A 353 -8.58 -34.57 -6.72
CA GLU A 353 -8.84 -35.69 -7.60
C GLU A 353 -8.41 -36.97 -6.89
N VAL A 354 -9.34 -37.89 -6.73
CA VAL A 354 -9.15 -39.14 -5.99
C VAL A 354 -9.65 -40.28 -6.84
N ALA A 355 -8.73 -41.12 -7.31
CA ALA A 355 -9.04 -42.29 -8.12
C ALA A 355 -8.36 -43.54 -7.55
N CYS A 356 -8.99 -44.70 -7.65
CA CYS A 356 -8.34 -45.98 -7.35
C CYS A 356 -8.72 -46.97 -8.45
N TYR A 357 -7.72 -47.50 -9.16
CA TYR A 357 -7.89 -48.46 -10.25
C TYR A 357 -7.65 -49.92 -9.80
N GLY A 358 -7.49 -50.13 -8.49
CA GLY A 358 -7.33 -51.45 -7.89
C GLY A 358 -8.66 -52.18 -7.67
N TYR A 359 -8.60 -53.43 -7.22
CA TYR A 359 -9.79 -54.27 -6.96
C TYR A 359 -10.75 -53.67 -5.93
N GLU A 360 -10.25 -52.83 -5.00
CA GLU A 360 -11.07 -52.11 -4.02
C GLU A 360 -11.73 -50.81 -4.57
N GLY A 361 -11.32 -50.35 -5.76
CA GLY A 361 -11.85 -49.22 -6.52
C GLY A 361 -12.61 -48.15 -5.74
N ILE A 362 -13.94 -48.26 -5.71
CA ILE A 362 -14.85 -47.27 -5.13
C ILE A 362 -14.82 -47.26 -3.59
N ASP A 363 -14.61 -48.43 -2.97
CA ASP A 363 -14.61 -48.56 -1.51
C ASP A 363 -13.33 -47.95 -0.91
N ALA A 364 -12.21 -48.05 -1.61
CA ALA A 364 -10.97 -47.35 -1.28
C ALA A 364 -11.15 -45.82 -1.27
N VAL A 365 -11.84 -45.28 -2.28
CA VAL A 365 -12.12 -43.84 -2.39
C VAL A 365 -13.06 -43.39 -1.27
N LYS A 366 -14.14 -44.13 -1.00
CA LYS A 366 -15.08 -43.82 0.10
C LYS A 366 -14.40 -43.83 1.47
N GLU A 367 -13.51 -44.78 1.73
CA GLU A 367 -12.77 -44.86 2.99
C GLU A 367 -11.80 -43.69 3.17
N ALA A 368 -11.09 -43.30 2.11
CA ALA A 368 -10.21 -42.14 2.12
C ALA A 368 -10.98 -40.84 2.39
N LEU A 369 -12.13 -40.64 1.72
CA LEU A 369 -12.96 -39.45 1.94
C LEU A 369 -13.53 -39.40 3.36
N ARG A 370 -13.93 -40.53 3.94
CA ARG A 370 -14.38 -40.61 5.34
C ARG A 370 -13.28 -40.21 6.32
N ALA A 371 -12.02 -40.57 6.05
CA ALA A 371 -10.89 -40.12 6.87
C ALA A 371 -10.77 -38.59 6.84
N GLY A 372 -10.95 -37.95 5.68
CA GLY A 372 -11.01 -36.50 5.55
C GLY A 372 -12.16 -35.84 6.33
N LEU A 373 -13.36 -36.45 6.33
CA LEU A 373 -14.49 -35.96 7.13
C LEU A 373 -14.27 -36.09 8.65
N SER A 374 -13.48 -37.08 9.10
CA SER A 374 -13.21 -37.28 10.53
C SER A 374 -12.38 -36.15 11.16
N CYS A 375 -11.70 -35.34 10.33
CA CYS A 375 -11.00 -34.13 10.76
C CYS A 375 -11.93 -32.91 10.97
N SER A 376 -13.23 -33.06 10.69
CA SER A 376 -14.24 -32.02 10.90
C SER A 376 -14.51 -31.78 12.39
N THR A 377 -14.55 -30.51 12.82
CA THR A 377 -14.94 -30.11 14.17
C THR A 377 -16.32 -29.43 14.16
N GLU A 378 -17.01 -29.33 15.31
CA GLU A 378 -18.32 -28.66 15.40
C GLU A 378 -18.25 -27.17 14.99
N ALA A 379 -17.11 -26.52 15.23
CA ALA A 379 -16.87 -25.14 14.82
C ALA A 379 -16.47 -24.99 13.34
N MET A 380 -16.01 -26.07 12.69
CA MET A 380 -15.49 -26.05 11.31
C MET A 380 -15.96 -27.28 10.54
N PRO A 381 -17.24 -27.32 10.10
CA PRO A 381 -17.79 -28.45 9.38
C PRO A 381 -17.18 -28.58 7.97
N ILE A 382 -16.50 -29.70 7.69
CA ILE A 382 -15.97 -30.01 6.36
C ILE A 382 -17.04 -30.74 5.54
N LYS A 383 -17.38 -30.20 4.38
CA LYS A 383 -18.26 -30.83 3.40
C LYS A 383 -17.46 -31.25 2.17
N ILE A 384 -17.62 -32.51 1.73
CA ILE A 384 -17.03 -33.01 0.49
C ILE A 384 -18.16 -33.35 -0.48
N ASN A 385 -18.18 -32.68 -1.64
CA ASN A 385 -19.13 -32.96 -2.71
C ASN A 385 -18.40 -33.55 -3.91
N LEU A 386 -19.03 -34.49 -4.61
CA LEU A 386 -18.55 -34.99 -5.90
C LEU A 386 -18.92 -33.97 -6.98
N ILE A 387 -17.97 -33.57 -7.82
CA ILE A 387 -18.25 -32.75 -9.01
C ILE A 387 -18.50 -33.70 -10.20
N ALA A 388 -17.51 -34.53 -10.50
CA ALA A 388 -17.56 -35.56 -11.55
C ALA A 388 -16.48 -36.59 -11.22
N PRO A 389 -16.68 -37.90 -11.41
CA PRO A 389 -15.60 -38.87 -11.18
C PRO A 389 -14.37 -38.52 -12.06
N PRO A 390 -13.12 -38.48 -11.54
CA PRO A 390 -12.64 -38.69 -10.17
C PRO A 390 -12.41 -37.41 -9.32
N ARG A 391 -13.04 -36.28 -9.65
CA ARG A 391 -12.91 -34.95 -9.02
C ARG A 391 -13.94 -34.67 -7.91
N TYR A 392 -13.45 -34.18 -6.78
CA TYR A 392 -14.21 -33.82 -5.59
C TYR A 392 -13.87 -32.40 -5.14
N VAL A 393 -14.84 -31.72 -4.53
CA VAL A 393 -14.68 -30.41 -3.91
C VAL A 393 -14.87 -30.50 -2.40
N MET A 394 -13.89 -29.99 -1.66
CA MET A 394 -13.96 -29.84 -0.22
C MET A 394 -14.23 -28.39 0.13
N THR A 395 -15.23 -28.14 0.98
CA THR A 395 -15.57 -26.80 1.48
C THR A 395 -15.66 -26.79 3.00
N THR A 396 -15.12 -25.76 3.63
CA THR A 396 -15.24 -25.49 5.07
C THR A 396 -15.54 -24.01 5.30
N MET A 397 -16.24 -23.68 6.38
CA MET A 397 -16.56 -22.31 6.75
C MET A 397 -15.97 -22.02 8.12
N THR A 398 -15.08 -21.02 8.22
CA THR A 398 -14.33 -20.73 9.46
C THR A 398 -14.28 -19.23 9.75
N LEU A 399 -14.26 -18.85 11.03
CA LEU A 399 -14.05 -17.46 11.43
C LEU A 399 -12.58 -17.04 11.28
N GLU A 400 -11.67 -18.00 11.40
CA GLU A 400 -10.23 -17.79 11.32
C GLU A 400 -9.64 -18.46 10.08
N ARG A 401 -9.03 -17.65 9.21
CA ARG A 401 -8.49 -18.09 7.91
C ARG A 401 -7.33 -19.08 8.06
N THR A 402 -6.43 -18.83 9.00
CA THR A 402 -5.20 -19.61 9.22
C THR A 402 -5.51 -21.01 9.74
N GLU A 403 -6.38 -21.11 10.74
CA GLU A 403 -6.82 -22.40 11.28
C GLU A 403 -7.61 -23.20 10.24
N GLY A 404 -8.53 -22.55 9.51
CA GLY A 404 -9.31 -23.22 8.48
C GLY A 404 -8.47 -23.79 7.33
N LEU A 405 -7.43 -23.07 6.90
CA LEU A 405 -6.46 -23.59 5.91
C LEU A 405 -5.68 -24.78 6.46
N SER A 406 -5.27 -24.73 7.73
CA SER A 406 -4.54 -25.83 8.37
C SER A 406 -5.39 -27.10 8.46
N VAL A 407 -6.64 -26.98 8.92
CA VAL A 407 -7.57 -28.11 9.06
C VAL A 407 -7.88 -28.74 7.69
N LEU A 408 -8.12 -27.93 6.66
CA LEU A 408 -8.40 -28.44 5.32
C LEU A 408 -7.18 -29.13 4.70
N ASN A 409 -5.98 -28.58 4.91
CA ASN A 409 -4.72 -29.21 4.49
C ASN A 409 -4.45 -30.54 5.22
N GLN A 410 -4.76 -30.60 6.52
CA GLN A 410 -4.64 -31.83 7.30
C GLN A 410 -5.61 -32.91 6.79
N ALA A 411 -6.85 -32.53 6.47
CA ALA A 411 -7.83 -33.44 5.89
C ALA A 411 -7.38 -33.96 4.51
N MET A 412 -6.81 -33.11 3.66
CA MET A 412 -6.24 -33.53 2.37
C MET A 412 -5.06 -34.49 2.52
N SER A 413 -4.18 -34.24 3.50
CA SER A 413 -3.05 -35.13 3.80
C SER A 413 -3.53 -36.50 4.28
N ALA A 414 -4.58 -36.56 5.11
CA ALA A 414 -5.17 -37.82 5.56
C ALA A 414 -5.81 -38.62 4.42
N ILE A 415 -6.50 -37.94 3.48
CA ILE A 415 -7.05 -38.57 2.28
C ILE A 415 -5.93 -39.14 1.41
N LYS A 416 -4.85 -38.36 1.22
CA LYS A 416 -3.68 -38.78 0.43
C LYS A 416 -3.02 -40.03 0.98
N GLU A 417 -2.77 -40.07 2.29
CA GLU A 417 -2.14 -41.23 2.94
C GLU A 417 -3.00 -42.49 2.77
N LYS A 418 -4.31 -42.38 2.99
CA LYS A 418 -5.25 -43.51 2.88
C LYS A 418 -5.43 -44.03 1.46
N ILE A 419 -5.37 -43.16 0.45
CA ILE A 419 -5.53 -43.58 -0.94
C ILE A 419 -4.22 -44.15 -1.51
N GLU A 420 -3.06 -43.63 -1.10
CA GLU A 420 -1.73 -44.16 -1.49
C GLU A 420 -1.49 -45.56 -0.90
N GLU A 421 -1.93 -45.83 0.34
CA GLU A 421 -1.90 -47.16 0.97
C GLU A 421 -2.60 -48.22 0.09
N LYS A 422 -3.69 -47.82 -0.56
CA LYS A 422 -4.52 -48.68 -1.42
C LYS A 422 -4.17 -48.62 -2.91
N ARG A 423 -2.98 -48.08 -3.27
CA ARG A 423 -2.50 -47.91 -4.66
C ARG A 423 -3.42 -47.04 -5.53
N GLY A 424 -4.13 -46.07 -4.94
CA GLY A 424 -4.85 -45.05 -5.69
C GLY A 424 -4.02 -43.81 -5.99
N VAL A 425 -4.57 -42.95 -6.83
CA VAL A 425 -3.99 -41.68 -7.29
C VAL A 425 -4.67 -40.53 -6.57
N PHE A 426 -3.86 -39.64 -6.01
CA PHE A 426 -4.29 -38.38 -5.40
C PHE A 426 -3.64 -37.20 -6.13
N ASN A 427 -4.44 -36.27 -6.64
CA ASN A 427 -3.93 -35.04 -7.25
C ASN A 427 -4.68 -33.82 -6.72
N ILE A 428 -3.97 -32.72 -6.49
CA ILE A 428 -4.57 -31.46 -6.03
C ILE A 428 -4.78 -30.59 -7.25
N GLN A 429 -6.04 -30.37 -7.63
CA GLN A 429 -6.39 -29.50 -8.75
C GLN A 429 -6.39 -28.03 -8.32
N MET A 430 -6.88 -27.76 -7.10
CA MET A 430 -6.85 -26.45 -6.48
C MET A 430 -6.52 -26.58 -5.00
N GLU A 431 -5.42 -25.94 -4.58
CA GLU A 431 -5.06 -25.85 -3.16
C GLU A 431 -6.13 -25.10 -2.35
N ALA A 432 -6.14 -25.34 -1.04
CA ALA A 432 -7.05 -24.68 -0.10
C ALA A 432 -6.96 -23.14 -0.23
N LYS A 433 -8.02 -22.52 -0.76
CA LYS A 433 -8.11 -21.07 -0.97
C LYS A 433 -9.43 -20.54 -0.42
N VAL A 434 -9.38 -19.29 0.06
CA VAL A 434 -10.58 -18.52 0.41
C VAL A 434 -11.40 -18.24 -0.84
N VAL A 435 -12.68 -18.57 -0.79
CA VAL A 435 -13.64 -18.45 -1.89
C VAL A 435 -14.31 -17.07 -1.84
N THR A 436 -14.37 -16.41 -2.99
CA THR A 436 -15.19 -15.20 -3.21
C THR A 436 -16.48 -15.56 -3.94
N ASP A 437 -17.47 -14.68 -3.93
CA ASP A 437 -18.77 -14.91 -4.60
C ASP A 437 -18.61 -15.24 -6.11
N THR A 438 -17.59 -14.68 -6.75
CA THR A 438 -17.21 -15.01 -8.13
C THR A 438 -16.84 -16.48 -8.30
N ASP A 439 -16.05 -17.02 -7.38
CA ASP A 439 -15.53 -18.39 -7.42
C ASP A 439 -16.67 -19.41 -7.17
N GLU A 440 -17.72 -19.03 -6.43
CA GLU A 440 -18.94 -19.84 -6.26
C GLU A 440 -19.78 -19.89 -7.54
N THR A 441 -19.96 -18.76 -8.22
CA THR A 441 -20.70 -18.74 -9.48
C THR A 441 -20.00 -19.52 -10.59
N GLU A 442 -18.67 -19.47 -10.63
CA GLU A 442 -17.89 -20.26 -11.57
C GLU A 442 -18.01 -21.77 -11.29
N LEU A 443 -17.97 -22.17 -10.01
CA LEU A 443 -18.19 -23.55 -9.61
C LEU A 443 -19.57 -24.05 -10.01
N ALA A 444 -20.62 -23.27 -9.75
CA ALA A 444 -21.98 -23.66 -10.09
C ALA A 444 -22.13 -23.91 -11.60
N ARG A 445 -21.51 -23.07 -12.45
CA ARG A 445 -21.49 -23.28 -13.90
C ARG A 445 -20.68 -24.50 -14.31
N GLN A 446 -19.57 -24.78 -13.63
CA GLN A 446 -18.76 -25.97 -13.89
C GLN A 446 -19.52 -27.25 -13.50
N LEU A 447 -20.23 -27.25 -12.37
CA LEU A 447 -21.09 -28.35 -11.94
C LEU A 447 -22.20 -28.63 -12.95
N GLU A 448 -22.94 -27.60 -13.37
CA GLU A 448 -24.04 -27.75 -14.34
C GLU A 448 -23.55 -28.29 -15.69
N ARG A 449 -22.38 -27.83 -16.15
CA ARG A 449 -21.77 -28.33 -17.40
C ARG A 449 -21.36 -29.79 -17.28
N LEU A 450 -20.71 -30.17 -16.19
CA LEU A 450 -20.24 -31.55 -15.99
C LEU A 450 -21.39 -32.52 -15.71
N GLU A 451 -22.46 -32.08 -15.06
CA GLU A 451 -23.70 -32.86 -14.92
C GLU A 451 -24.32 -33.15 -16.28
N ARG A 452 -24.34 -32.16 -17.19
CA ARG A 452 -24.83 -32.34 -18.56
C ARG A 452 -23.96 -33.30 -19.37
N GLU A 453 -22.65 -33.16 -19.30
CA GLU A 453 -21.69 -34.04 -19.99
C GLU A 453 -21.77 -35.49 -19.44
N ASN A 454 -21.93 -35.69 -18.13
CA ASN A 454 -22.12 -37.03 -17.56
C ASN A 454 -23.48 -37.65 -17.91
N ALA A 455 -24.54 -36.84 -18.02
CA ALA A 455 -25.86 -37.32 -18.41
C ALA A 455 -25.96 -37.72 -19.89
N GLU A 456 -25.16 -37.10 -20.77
CA GLU A 456 -25.13 -37.40 -22.21
C GLU A 456 -24.34 -38.68 -22.54
N VAL A 457 -23.46 -39.17 -21.65
CA VAL A 457 -22.59 -40.34 -21.89
C VAL A 457 -23.25 -41.68 -21.50
N ASP A 458 -24.21 -41.70 -20.57
CA ASP A 458 -24.86 -42.94 -20.07
C ASP A 458 -25.91 -43.53 -21.05
N GLY A 459 -26.01 -43.00 -22.28
CA GLY A 459 -27.07 -43.29 -23.24
C GLY A 459 -26.68 -44.08 -24.49
N ASP A 460 -25.43 -44.51 -24.64
CA ASP A 460 -24.92 -45.01 -25.93
C ASP A 460 -24.21 -46.39 -25.85
N ASP A 461 -24.76 -47.31 -25.05
CA ASP A 461 -24.18 -48.66 -24.86
C ASP A 461 -25.19 -49.79 -25.14
N ASP A 462 -26.07 -49.65 -26.15
CA ASP A 462 -26.99 -50.73 -26.56
C ASP A 462 -27.39 -50.69 -28.05
N ALA A 463 -26.47 -50.38 -28.98
CA ALA A 463 -26.79 -50.41 -30.40
C ALA A 463 -25.64 -50.73 -31.36
N GLU A 464 -24.75 -51.69 -31.07
CA GLU A 464 -23.84 -52.19 -32.12
C GLU A 464 -23.31 -53.62 -31.85
N GLU A 465 -24.19 -54.62 -31.72
CA GLU A 465 -23.78 -56.02 -31.86
C GLU A 465 -24.91 -56.95 -32.36
N MET A 466 -25.38 -56.75 -33.60
CA MET A 466 -26.03 -57.82 -34.38
C MET A 466 -25.81 -57.62 -35.88
N GLU A 467 -24.59 -57.90 -36.36
CA GLU A 467 -24.39 -58.20 -37.78
C GLU A 467 -23.21 -59.15 -37.98
N ALA A 468 -23.39 -60.43 -37.62
CA ALA A 468 -22.65 -61.56 -38.19
C ALA A 468 -23.23 -62.90 -37.72
N LYS A 469 -24.16 -63.48 -38.52
CA LYS A 469 -24.25 -64.92 -38.84
C LYS A 469 -25.64 -65.26 -39.41
N ALA A 470 -25.72 -65.38 -40.73
CA ALA A 470 -26.59 -66.35 -41.41
C ALA A 470 -26.21 -66.43 -42.90
N GLU A 471 -25.08 -67.06 -43.20
CA GLU A 471 -24.91 -67.85 -44.42
C GLU A 471 -24.64 -69.29 -43.96
N ASP A 472 -25.69 -70.11 -44.02
CA ASP A 472 -25.68 -71.48 -44.58
C ASP A 472 -27.12 -72.03 -44.63
#